data_AF-A0A3N5LCC1-F1
#
_entry.id   AF-A0A3N5LCC1-F1
#
_cell.length_a   1.000
_cell.length_b   1.000
_cell.length_c   1.000
_cell.angle_alpha   90.00
_cell.angle_beta   90.00
_cell.angle_gamma   90.00
#
_symmetry.space_group_name_H-M   'P 1'
#
loop_
_entity.id
_entity.type
_entity.pdbx_description
1 polymer ?
#
loop_
_entity_poly.entity_id
_entity_poly.type
_entity_poly.pdbx_seq_one_letter_code
_entity_poly.pdbx_strand_id
1 'polypeptide(L)'
;MRTRTVVIGWRLGLGWLLGRGNVLLTTQDRAGVPRHSVLPFRFYEGNLYVTDDGSPWVADLGAVPRATAQAHPGPLAVRRRDPTPEELLALGEGSWLVLEPTGEAVPAAVEPDLVWVWALLAVPAALAILRRRRR
;
A
#
# COMPACT_ATOMS: atom_id res chain seq x y z
N MET A 1 -11.27 -4.96 -5.95
CA MET A 1 -10.47 -4.22 -6.97
C MET A 1 -9.26 -5.08 -7.32
N ARG A 2 -8.85 -5.20 -8.60
CA ARG A 2 -7.74 -6.10 -8.96
C ARG A 2 -6.41 -5.47 -8.52
N THR A 3 -5.53 -6.21 -7.83
CA THR A 3 -4.25 -5.73 -7.27
C THR A 3 -3.43 -4.91 -8.26
N ARG A 4 -3.33 -5.37 -9.51
CA ARG A 4 -2.60 -4.67 -10.59
C ARG A 4 -3.11 -3.25 -10.83
N THR A 5 -4.43 -3.04 -10.79
CA THR A 5 -5.04 -1.71 -11.00
C THR A 5 -4.65 -0.75 -9.89
N VAL A 6 -4.62 -1.23 -8.64
CA VAL A 6 -4.23 -0.40 -7.48
C VAL A 6 -2.74 -0.08 -7.54
N VAL A 7 -1.89 -1.04 -7.88
CA VAL A 7 -0.45 -0.81 -8.07
C VAL A 7 -0.19 0.21 -9.18
N ILE A 8 -0.87 0.12 -10.32
CA ILE A 8 -0.75 1.11 -11.41
C ILE A 8 -1.18 2.50 -10.92
N GLY A 9 -2.31 2.59 -10.20
CA GLY A 9 -2.73 3.85 -9.60
C GLY A 9 -1.68 4.43 -8.64
N TRP A 10 -1.05 3.58 -7.84
CA TRP A 10 0.05 3.98 -6.96
C TRP A 10 1.24 4.55 -7.75
N ARG A 11 1.65 3.86 -8.82
CA ARG A 11 2.73 4.31 -9.72
C ARG A 11 2.41 5.63 -10.43
N LEU A 12 1.12 5.92 -10.67
CA LEU A 12 0.63 7.19 -11.20
C LEU A 12 0.60 8.32 -10.14
N GLY A 13 1.03 8.07 -8.91
CA GLY A 13 0.99 9.03 -7.81
C GLY A 13 -0.38 9.14 -7.13
N LEU A 14 -1.32 8.23 -7.39
CA LEU A 14 -2.65 8.22 -6.77
C LEU A 14 -2.69 7.49 -5.42
N GLY A 15 -1.53 7.21 -4.82
CA GLY A 15 -1.43 6.55 -3.51
C GLY A 15 -2.14 7.32 -2.39
N TRP A 16 -2.23 8.65 -2.46
CA TRP A 16 -2.95 9.48 -1.48
C TRP A 16 -4.48 9.25 -1.49
N LEU A 17 -5.03 8.79 -2.63
CA LEU A 17 -6.44 8.48 -2.80
C LEU A 17 -6.71 7.00 -2.48
N LEU A 18 -5.88 6.12 -3.06
CA LEU A 18 -6.03 4.67 -2.91
C LEU A 18 -5.64 4.18 -1.50
N GLY A 19 -4.71 4.88 -0.86
CA GLY A 19 -4.15 4.57 0.46
C GLY A 19 -5.01 4.99 1.66
N ARG A 20 -6.21 5.56 1.45
CA ARG A 20 -7.11 5.97 2.54
C ARG A 20 -7.85 4.81 3.20
N GLY A 21 -8.01 3.70 2.47
CA GLY A 21 -8.68 2.50 2.97
C GLY A 21 -7.98 1.20 2.58
N ASN A 22 -6.88 1.29 1.84
CA ASN A 22 -6.07 0.14 1.46
C ASN A 22 -4.61 0.38 1.78
N VAL A 23 -3.90 -0.68 2.13
CA VAL A 23 -2.45 -0.71 2.24
C VAL A 23 -1.89 -1.55 1.10
N LEU A 24 -0.89 -1.02 0.41
CA LEU A 24 -0.07 -1.78 -0.52
C LEU A 24 1.09 -2.39 0.28
N LEU A 25 0.98 -3.66 0.59
CA LEU A 25 1.99 -4.43 1.29
C LEU A 25 2.94 -5.07 0.26
N THR A 26 4.23 -4.82 0.43
CA THR A 26 5.30 -5.46 -0.33
C THR A 26 6.04 -6.42 0.58
N THR A 27 5.78 -7.71 0.40
CA THR A 27 6.48 -8.81 1.07
C THR A 27 7.58 -9.37 0.18
N GLN A 28 8.47 -10.17 0.74
CA GLN A 28 9.44 -10.94 -0.01
C GLN A 28 9.29 -12.42 0.31
N ASP A 29 9.37 -13.27 -0.69
CA ASP A 29 9.51 -14.70 -0.44
C ASP A 29 10.94 -15.04 0.02
N ARG A 30 11.18 -16.31 0.35
CA ARG A 30 12.50 -16.78 0.82
C ARG A 30 13.63 -16.55 -0.20
N ALA A 31 13.30 -16.42 -1.49
CA ALA A 31 14.25 -16.14 -2.56
C ALA A 31 14.50 -14.63 -2.75
N GLY A 32 13.81 -13.77 -1.98
CA GLY A 32 13.91 -12.31 -2.08
C GLY A 32 13.05 -11.70 -3.18
N VAL A 33 12.14 -12.46 -3.80
CA VAL A 33 11.28 -11.93 -4.86
C VAL A 33 10.19 -11.08 -4.24
N PRO A 34 10.07 -9.78 -4.60
CA PRO A 34 9.04 -8.91 -4.06
C PRO A 34 7.66 -9.31 -4.57
N ARG A 35 6.68 -9.34 -3.66
CA ARG A 35 5.28 -9.63 -3.96
C ARG A 35 4.40 -8.52 -3.39
N HIS A 36 3.41 -8.12 -4.16
CA HIS A 36 2.52 -7.02 -3.81
C HIS A 36 1.12 -7.53 -3.50
N SER A 37 0.64 -7.15 -2.31
CA SER A 37 -0.71 -7.43 -1.84
C SER A 37 -1.40 -6.12 -1.51
N VAL A 38 -2.66 -6.00 -1.89
CA VAL A 38 -3.47 -4.82 -1.56
C VAL A 38 -4.57 -5.29 -0.64
N LEU A 39 -4.55 -4.77 0.57
CA LEU A 39 -5.40 -5.23 1.65
C LEU A 39 -6.16 -4.04 2.23
N PRO A 40 -7.43 -4.23 2.63
CA PRO A 40 -8.06 -3.27 3.52
C PRO A 40 -7.28 -3.23 4.84
N PHE A 41 -7.18 -2.06 5.45
CA PHE A 41 -6.53 -1.91 6.74
C PHE A 41 -7.35 -1.04 7.69
N ARG A 42 -7.09 -1.20 8.98
CA ARG A 42 -7.45 -0.22 10.01
C ARG A 42 -6.19 0.33 10.64
N PHE A 43 -6.23 1.62 10.97
CA PHE A 43 -5.17 2.26 11.74
C PHE A 43 -5.64 2.40 13.18
N TYR A 44 -4.90 1.82 14.12
CA TYR A 44 -5.19 1.90 15.55
C TYR A 44 -3.87 1.96 16.33
N GLU A 45 -3.76 2.89 17.28
CA GLU A 45 -2.54 3.08 18.11
C GLU A 45 -1.20 3.10 17.33
N GLY A 46 -1.17 3.70 16.14
CA GLY A 46 0.06 3.77 15.33
C GLY A 46 0.35 2.53 14.49
N ASN A 47 -0.43 1.47 14.64
CA ASN A 47 -0.26 0.19 13.96
C ASN A 47 -1.27 0.01 12.83
N LEU A 48 -0.86 -0.76 11.83
CA LEU A 48 -1.70 -1.17 10.71
C LEU A 48 -2.27 -2.56 11.02
N TYR A 49 -3.60 -2.68 11.07
CA TYR A 49 -4.28 -3.96 11.25
C TYR A 49 -4.88 -4.38 9.92
N VAL A 50 -4.52 -5.59 9.51
CA VAL A 50 -5.00 -6.22 8.28
C VAL A 50 -5.68 -7.53 8.64
N THR A 51 -6.66 -7.92 7.85
CA THR A 51 -7.32 -9.23 8.02
C THR A 51 -6.45 -10.33 7.44
N ASP A 52 -6.24 -11.40 8.20
CA ASP A 52 -5.71 -12.66 7.69
C ASP A 52 -6.76 -13.34 6.81
N ASP A 53 -6.54 -13.27 5.50
CA ASP A 53 -7.37 -13.88 4.48
C ASP A 53 -6.74 -15.18 3.93
N GLY A 54 -5.65 -15.67 4.56
CA GLY A 54 -4.88 -16.81 4.08
C GLY A 54 -4.09 -16.55 2.79
N SER A 55 -3.99 -15.29 2.35
CA SER A 55 -3.25 -14.94 1.14
C SER A 55 -1.74 -15.18 1.29
N PRO A 56 -0.99 -15.32 0.18
CA PRO A 56 0.44 -15.67 0.21
C PRO A 56 1.32 -14.76 1.07
N TRP A 57 0.93 -13.50 1.26
CA TRP A 57 1.67 -12.52 2.07
C TRP A 57 1.86 -12.96 3.53
N VAL A 58 0.92 -13.76 4.07
CA VAL A 58 0.98 -14.26 5.45
C VAL A 58 2.13 -15.26 5.61
N ALA A 59 2.29 -16.14 4.62
CA ALA A 59 3.38 -17.11 4.57
C ALA A 59 4.72 -16.41 4.29
N ASP A 60 4.74 -15.42 3.39
CA ASP A 60 5.93 -14.62 3.09
C ASP A 60 6.46 -13.92 4.35
N LEU A 61 5.58 -13.25 5.11
CA LEU A 61 5.96 -12.59 6.37
C LEU A 61 6.39 -13.58 7.47
N GLY A 62 5.88 -14.81 7.43
CA GLY A 62 6.36 -15.88 8.32
C GLY A 62 7.80 -16.30 7.98
N ALA A 63 8.18 -16.28 6.71
CA ALA A 63 9.52 -16.63 6.24
C ALA A 63 10.52 -15.46 6.38
N VAL A 64 10.09 -14.25 6.04
CA VAL A 64 10.87 -13.01 6.11
C VAL A 64 10.04 -12.01 6.93
N PRO A 65 10.36 -11.80 8.22
CA PRO A 65 9.51 -11.02 9.13
C PRO A 65 9.66 -9.49 8.95
N ARG A 66 9.87 -9.03 7.71
CA ARG A 66 10.00 -7.63 7.33
C ARG A 66 9.29 -7.41 5.99
N ALA A 67 8.53 -6.33 5.92
CA ALA A 67 7.85 -5.89 4.69
C ALA A 67 7.78 -4.37 4.62
N THR A 68 7.37 -3.87 3.46
CA THR A 68 7.02 -2.45 3.28
C THR A 68 5.52 -2.30 3.20
N ALA A 69 4.93 -1.51 4.07
CA ALA A 69 3.54 -1.09 3.98
C ALA A 69 3.46 0.32 3.39
N GLN A 70 2.77 0.48 2.27
CA GLN A 70 2.46 1.79 1.71
C GLN A 70 0.97 2.06 1.92
N ALA A 71 0.67 2.94 2.86
CA ALA A 71 -0.65 3.52 3.05
C ALA A 71 -0.55 5.05 2.90
N HIS A 72 -1.66 5.76 3.01
CA HIS A 72 -1.56 7.16 3.38
C HIS A 72 -1.14 7.21 4.87
N PRO A 73 -0.04 7.88 5.27
CA PRO A 73 0.64 9.04 4.65
C PRO A 73 1.96 8.77 3.90
N GLY A 74 2.44 7.52 3.82
CA GLY A 74 3.71 7.20 3.18
C GLY A 74 4.14 5.75 3.37
N PRO A 75 5.31 5.36 2.82
CA PRO A 75 5.86 4.03 2.99
C PRO A 75 6.45 3.85 4.40
N LEU A 76 6.21 2.69 5.00
CA LEU A 76 6.70 2.30 6.32
C LEU A 76 7.33 0.92 6.24
N ALA A 77 8.49 0.73 6.86
CA ALA A 77 8.99 -0.60 7.19
C ALA A 77 8.11 -1.18 8.30
N VAL A 78 7.60 -2.40 8.10
CA VAL A 78 6.71 -3.05 9.05
C VAL A 78 7.16 -4.46 9.37
N ARG A 79 6.80 -4.92 10.57
CA ARG A 79 6.97 -6.29 11.03
C ARG A 79 5.64 -6.87 11.47
N ARG A 80 5.46 -8.17 11.22
CA ARG A 80 4.30 -8.92 11.71
C ARG A 80 4.39 -9.12 13.23
N ARG A 81 3.27 -8.89 13.91
CA ARG A 81 3.00 -9.29 15.29
C ARG A 81 1.56 -9.82 15.39
N ASP A 82 1.33 -10.74 16.32
CA ASP A 82 -0.02 -11.18 16.65
C ASP A 82 -0.73 -10.16 17.56
N PRO A 83 -2.02 -9.87 17.34
CA PRO A 83 -2.76 -8.89 18.13
C PRO A 83 -3.00 -9.36 19.57
N THR A 84 -3.03 -8.41 20.50
CA THR A 84 -3.41 -8.64 21.89
C THR A 84 -4.93 -8.80 22.01
N PRO A 85 -5.43 -9.42 23.10
CA PRO A 85 -6.87 -9.53 23.33
C PRO A 85 -7.60 -8.18 23.36
N GLU A 86 -6.98 -7.14 23.89
CA GLU A 86 -7.55 -5.78 23.94
C GLU A 86 -7.69 -5.17 22.54
N GLU A 87 -6.67 -5.34 21.69
CA GLU A 87 -6.71 -4.90 20.29
C GLU A 87 -7.80 -5.66 19.51
N LEU A 88 -7.94 -6.97 19.74
CA LEU A 88 -8.99 -7.77 19.11
C LEU A 88 -10.40 -7.28 19.51
N LEU A 89 -10.60 -6.93 20.78
CA LEU A 89 -11.87 -6.36 21.24
C LEU A 89 -12.17 -5.01 20.57
N ALA A 90 -11.16 -4.15 20.41
CA ALA A 90 -11.32 -2.85 19.75
C ALA A 90 -11.62 -2.96 18.24
N LEU A 91 -11.04 -3.97 17.58
CA LEU A 91 -11.22 -4.20 16.14
C LEU A 91 -12.54 -4.91 15.82
N GLY A 92 -13.03 -5.73 16.76
CA GLY A 92 -14.21 -6.56 16.62
C GLY A 92 -13.91 -7.91 15.96
N GLU A 93 -14.96 -8.61 15.53
CA GLU A 93 -14.84 -9.94 14.93
C GLU A 93 -13.94 -9.95 13.69
N GLY A 94 -13.03 -10.93 13.62
CA GLY A 94 -12.13 -11.14 12.49
C GLY A 94 -10.79 -11.74 12.89
N SER A 95 -10.15 -12.44 11.96
CA SER A 95 -8.75 -12.87 12.11
C SER A 95 -7.86 -11.69 11.78
N TRP A 96 -7.40 -10.96 12.78
CA TRP A 96 -6.56 -9.77 12.60
C TRP A 96 -5.07 -10.09 12.74
N LEU A 97 -4.25 -9.43 11.95
CA LEU A 97 -2.80 -9.42 12.06
C LEU A 97 -2.31 -7.97 12.19
N VAL A 98 -1.28 -7.78 13.00
CA VAL A 98 -0.68 -6.46 13.24
C VAL A 98 0.57 -6.31 12.39
N LEU A 99 0.64 -5.19 11.67
CA LEU A 99 1.83 -4.70 10.98
C LEU A 99 2.34 -3.49 11.75
N GLU A 100 3.33 -3.74 12.60
CA GLU A 100 3.95 -2.74 13.47
C GLU A 100 5.06 -2.00 12.72
N PRO A 101 5.02 -0.65 12.63
CA PRO A 101 6.08 0.13 12.03
C PRO A 101 7.39 -0.01 12.83
N THR A 102 8.48 -0.39 12.16
CA THR A 102 9.76 -0.67 12.85
C THR A 102 10.71 0.52 12.89
N GLY A 103 10.42 1.60 12.16
CA GLY A 103 11.33 2.75 11.99
C GLY A 103 12.62 2.42 11.22
N GLU A 104 12.77 1.17 10.76
CA GLU A 104 13.90 0.75 9.94
C GLU A 104 13.83 1.38 8.54
N ALA A 105 14.95 1.34 7.82
CA ALA A 105 14.97 1.74 6.42
C ALA A 105 13.93 0.93 5.64
N VAL A 106 13.08 1.65 4.90
CA VAL A 106 11.99 1.10 4.12
C VAL A 106 12.56 0.17 3.03
N PRO A 107 12.23 -1.14 3.03
CA PRO A 107 12.55 -2.02 1.91
C PRO A 107 11.96 -1.47 0.60
N ALA A 108 12.54 -1.82 -0.55
CA ALA A 108 12.16 -1.26 -1.86
C ALA A 108 10.63 -1.12 -2.03
N ALA A 109 10.16 0.12 -1.95
CA ALA A 109 8.75 0.47 -2.06
C ALA A 109 8.35 0.56 -3.53
N VAL A 110 7.06 0.51 -3.83
CA VAL A 110 6.59 0.86 -5.19
C VAL A 110 6.76 2.36 -5.36
N GLU A 111 7.61 2.74 -6.32
CA GLU A 111 7.90 4.13 -6.67
C GLU A 111 6.83 4.71 -7.60
N PRO A 112 6.55 6.03 -7.49
CA PRO A 112 5.62 6.74 -8.38
C PRO A 112 6.27 7.08 -9.73
N ASP A 113 6.72 6.06 -10.46
CA ASP A 113 7.48 6.19 -11.71
C ASP A 113 6.65 6.45 -12.96
N LEU A 114 5.31 6.42 -12.88
CA LEU A 114 4.39 6.73 -13.99
C LEU A 114 3.79 8.15 -13.92
N VAL A 115 4.21 9.00 -12.98
CA VAL A 115 3.66 10.35 -12.80
C VAL A 115 3.79 11.22 -14.06
N TRP A 116 4.81 11.00 -14.89
CA TRP A 116 5.03 11.72 -16.15
C TRP A 116 3.88 11.56 -17.18
N VAL A 117 3.08 10.50 -17.07
CA VAL A 117 1.90 10.29 -17.94
C VAL A 117 0.93 11.47 -17.83
N TRP A 118 0.82 12.09 -16.64
CA TRP A 118 -0.01 13.27 -16.46
C TRP A 118 0.46 14.45 -17.31
N ALA A 119 1.77 14.66 -17.46
CA ALA A 119 2.31 15.73 -18.31
C ALA A 119 1.95 15.48 -19.79
N LEU A 120 2.05 14.23 -20.26
CA LEU A 120 1.65 13.87 -21.62
C LEU A 120 0.17 14.09 -21.91
N LEU A 121 -0.71 13.95 -20.92
CA LEU A 121 -2.14 14.17 -21.09
C LEU A 121 -2.54 15.64 -20.89
N ALA A 122 -1.98 16.30 -19.87
CA ALA A 122 -2.36 17.66 -19.49
C ALA A 122 -1.88 18.72 -20.48
N VAL A 123 -0.66 18.57 -21.03
CA VAL A 123 -0.09 19.53 -21.99
C VAL A 123 -0.94 19.66 -23.27
N PRO A 124 -1.28 18.58 -24.01
CA PRO A 124 -2.11 18.71 -25.20
C PRO A 124 -3.54 19.16 -24.89
N ALA A 125 -4.12 18.72 -23.77
CA ALA A 125 -5.43 19.18 -23.32
C ALA A 125 -5.44 20.70 -23.07
N ALA A 126 -4.45 21.21 -22.36
CA ALA A 126 -4.29 22.65 -22.13
C ALA A 126 -4.13 23.42 -23.44
N LEU A 127 -3.31 22.93 -24.38
CA LEU A 127 -3.14 23.54 -25.70
C LEU A 127 -4.45 23.56 -26.51
N ALA A 128 -5.25 22.48 -26.47
CA ALA A 128 -6.54 22.42 -27.13
C ALA A 128 -7.54 23.43 -26.53
N ILE A 129 -7.57 23.56 -25.20
CA ILE A 129 -8.42 24.53 -24.49
C ILE A 129 -8.01 25.96 -24.84
N LEU A 130 -6.71 26.27 -24.84
CA LEU A 130 -6.18 27.58 -25.19
C LEU A 130 -6.48 27.94 -26.65
N ARG A 131 -6.37 26.99 -27.58
CA ARG A 131 -6.75 27.19 -29.00
C ARG A 131 -8.25 27.47 -29.17
N ARG A 132 -9.10 26.81 -28.38
CA ARG A 132 -10.56 27.02 -28.41
C ARG A 132 -10.96 28.38 -27.84
N ARG A 133 -10.24 28.92 -26.85
CA ARG A 133 -10.49 30.25 -26.27
C ARG A 133 -10.01 31.41 -27.16
N ARG A 134 -9.13 31.16 -28.12
CA ARG A 134 -8.62 32.17 -29.08
C ARG A 134 -9.46 32.27 -30.36
N ARG A 135 -10.46 31.41 -30.54
CA ARG A 135 -11.47 31.48 -31.60
C ARG A 135 -12.77 31.99 -31.01
#